data_AF-W9G1I9-F1
#
_entry.id   AF-W9G1I9-F1
#
_cell.length_a   1.000
_cell.length_b   1.000
_cell.length_c   1.000
_cell.angle_alpha   90.00
_cell.angle_beta   90.00
_cell.angle_gamma   90.00
#
_symmetry.space_group_name_H-M   'P 1'
#
loop_
_entity.id
_entity.type
_entity.pdbx_description
1 polymer ?
#
loop_
_entity_poly.entity_id
_entity_poly.type
_entity_poly.pdbx_seq_one_letter_code
_entity_poly.pdbx_strand_id
1 'polypeptide(L)'
;MNHMIHIAAISQIRLDTPGRTYYRRKLAAGKTKLEALRCLKRRISDALYRQLVADAAAATAASLEAGPGGHCGASQESSAVDLPPHIDTSDQPLPGPAKSTLQPPHSARKTSSPRTESATR
;
A
#
# COMPACT_ATOMS: atom_id res chain seq x y z
N MET A 1 2.55 -1.65 -0.75
CA MET A 1 1.86 -2.27 -1.92
C MET A 1 2.73 -2.44 -3.16
N ASN A 2 3.44 -1.40 -3.62
CA ASN A 2 4.25 -1.49 -4.86
C ASN A 2 5.32 -2.59 -4.89
N HIS A 3 5.82 -2.99 -3.70
CA HIS A 3 6.82 -4.04 -3.57
C HIS A 3 6.29 -5.44 -3.98
N MET A 4 5.08 -5.82 -3.55
CA MET A 4 4.53 -7.15 -3.85
C MET A 4 4.25 -7.33 -5.35
N ILE A 5 3.73 -6.29 -6.01
CA ILE A 5 3.54 -6.29 -7.47
C ILE A 5 4.89 -6.40 -8.19
N HIS A 6 5.94 -5.78 -7.64
CA HIS A 6 7.28 -5.92 -8.19
C HIS A 6 7.79 -7.36 -8.06
N ILE A 7 7.70 -7.98 -6.88
CA ILE A 7 8.10 -9.38 -6.65
C ILE A 7 7.32 -10.31 -7.59
N ALA A 8 5.99 -10.18 -7.67
CA ALA A 8 5.16 -10.97 -8.58
C ALA A 8 5.57 -10.81 -10.05
N ALA A 9 5.87 -9.59 -10.49
CA ALA A 9 6.33 -9.34 -11.85
C ALA A 9 7.68 -10.01 -12.13
N ILE A 10 8.63 -9.96 -11.19
CA ILE A 10 9.93 -10.64 -11.33
C ILE A 10 9.76 -12.16 -11.36
N SER A 11 8.91 -12.71 -10.49
CA SER A 11 8.58 -14.16 -10.51
C SER A 11 7.97 -14.59 -11.84
N GLN A 12 7.03 -13.81 -12.40
CA GLN A 12 6.43 -14.09 -13.71
C GLN A 12 7.47 -14.04 -14.86
N ILE A 13 8.46 -13.16 -14.79
CA ILE A 13 9.52 -13.09 -15.80
C ILE A 13 10.46 -14.30 -15.70
N ARG A 14 10.78 -14.74 -14.48
CA ARG A 14 11.70 -15.86 -14.23
C ARG A 14 11.09 -17.20 -14.65
N LEU A 15 9.80 -17.39 -14.37
CA LEU A 15 9.04 -18.59 -14.69
C LEU A 15 8.47 -18.54 -16.12
N ASP A 16 8.09 -19.70 -16.67
CA ASP A 16 7.44 -19.76 -17.98
C ASP A 16 5.95 -19.42 -17.86
N THR A 17 5.67 -18.14 -17.65
CA THR A 17 4.31 -17.63 -17.48
C THR A 17 3.90 -16.74 -18.64
N PRO A 18 2.59 -16.51 -18.85
CA PRO A 18 2.10 -15.52 -19.80
C PRO A 18 2.69 -14.10 -19.59
N GLY A 19 3.10 -13.77 -18.37
CA GLY A 19 3.80 -12.51 -18.04
C GLY A 19 5.17 -12.40 -18.70
N ARG A 20 5.92 -13.51 -18.79
CA ARG A 20 7.20 -13.59 -19.51
C ARG A 20 7.02 -13.36 -21.00
N THR A 21 6.04 -14.02 -21.62
CA THR A 21 5.72 -13.84 -23.05
C THR A 21 5.32 -12.40 -23.34
N TYR A 22 4.52 -11.79 -22.47
CA TYR A 22 4.15 -10.37 -22.60
C TYR A 22 5.37 -9.44 -22.50
N TYR A 23 6.24 -9.67 -21.51
CA TYR A 23 7.47 -8.90 -21.33
C TYR A 23 8.40 -9.02 -22.55
N ARG A 24 8.63 -10.24 -23.05
CA ARG A 24 9.43 -10.49 -24.26
C ARG A 24 8.85 -9.82 -25.50
N ARG A 25 7.53 -9.87 -25.67
CA ARG A 25 6.85 -9.17 -26.79
C ARG A 25 7.05 -7.66 -26.71
N LYS A 26 7.04 -7.07 -25.51
CA LYS A 26 7.31 -5.63 -25.34
C LYS A 26 8.77 -5.28 -25.62
N LEU A 27 9.72 -6.15 -25.26
CA LEU A 27 11.12 -5.98 -25.65
C LEU A 27 11.31 -6.09 -27.17
N ALA A 28 10.66 -7.06 -27.81
CA ALA A 28 10.70 -7.23 -29.27
C ALA A 28 10.09 -6.04 -30.02
N ALA A 29 9.13 -5.34 -29.40
CA ALA A 29 8.56 -4.09 -29.91
C ALA A 29 9.46 -2.85 -29.70
N GLY A 30 10.73 -3.04 -29.31
CA GLY A 30 11.72 -1.96 -29.13
C GLY A 30 11.62 -1.21 -27.81
N LYS A 31 10.78 -1.65 -26.85
CA LYS A 31 10.70 -1.00 -25.54
C LYS A 31 11.91 -1.31 -24.69
N THR A 32 12.33 -0.35 -23.88
CA THR A 32 13.37 -0.57 -22.88
C THR A 32 12.91 -1.59 -21.82
N LYS A 33 13.86 -2.23 -21.13
CA LYS A 33 13.56 -3.19 -20.05
C LYS A 33 12.68 -2.57 -18.96
N LEU A 34 12.93 -1.32 -18.60
CA LEU A 34 12.16 -0.60 -17.57
C LEU A 34 10.72 -0.33 -18.02
N GLU A 35 10.52 0.07 -19.28
CA GLU A 35 9.18 0.28 -19.84
C GLU A 35 8.41 -1.03 -19.97
N ALA A 36 9.06 -2.10 -20.43
CA ALA A 36 8.45 -3.43 -20.52
C ALA A 36 8.04 -3.93 -19.12
N LEU A 37 8.91 -3.76 -18.12
CA LEU A 37 8.61 -4.10 -16.73
C LEU A 37 7.49 -3.23 -16.15
N ARG A 38 7.48 -1.93 -16.44
CA ARG A 38 6.39 -1.01 -16.05
C ARG A 38 5.06 -1.45 -16.67
N CYS A 39 5.05 -1.81 -17.96
CA CYS A 39 3.87 -2.34 -18.65
C CYS A 39 3.36 -3.63 -17.99
N LEU A 40 4.27 -4.53 -17.58
CA LEU A 40 3.91 -5.76 -16.90
C LEU A 40 3.30 -5.48 -15.52
N LYS A 41 3.95 -4.64 -14.70
CA LYS A 41 3.43 -4.24 -13.38
C LYS A 41 2.05 -3.58 -13.47
N ARG A 42 1.83 -2.71 -14.46
CA ARG A 42 0.52 -2.09 -14.72
C ARG A 42 -0.54 -3.15 -15.00
N ARG A 43 -0.25 -4.08 -15.91
CA ARG A 43 -1.18 -5.17 -16.26
C ARG A 43 -1.55 -6.04 -15.06
N ILE A 44 -0.58 -6.34 -14.18
CA ILE A 44 -0.82 -7.09 -12.95
C ILE A 44 -1.72 -6.27 -12.02
N SER A 45 -1.42 -4.99 -11.81
CA SER A 45 -2.25 -4.10 -10.99
C SER A 45 -3.68 -4.01 -11.49
N ASP A 46 -3.88 -3.88 -12.80
CA ASP A 46 -5.21 -3.78 -13.40
C ASP A 46 -5.99 -5.08 -13.24
N ALA A 47 -5.33 -6.24 -13.38
CA ALA A 47 -5.94 -7.55 -13.13
C ALA A 47 -6.34 -7.73 -11.67
N LEU A 48 -5.47 -7.36 -10.73
CA LEU A 48 -5.76 -7.42 -9.30
C LEU A 48 -6.93 -6.51 -8.92
N TYR A 49 -6.96 -5.29 -9.45
CA TYR A 49 -8.05 -4.37 -9.21
C TYR A 49 -9.39 -4.92 -9.72
N ARG A 50 -9.43 -5.44 -10.94
CA ARG A 50 -10.63 -6.07 -11.50
C ARG A 50 -11.12 -7.25 -10.67
N GLN A 51 -10.19 -8.08 -10.18
CA GLN A 51 -10.51 -9.21 -9.32
C GLN A 51 -11.11 -8.73 -7.99
N LEU A 52 -10.47 -7.77 -7.32
CA LEU A 52 -10.97 -7.23 -6.05
C LEU A 52 -12.37 -6.61 -6.18
N VAL A 53 -12.63 -5.91 -7.28
CA VAL A 53 -13.97 -5.34 -7.54
C VAL A 53 -15.00 -6.45 -7.78
N ALA A 54 -14.64 -7.48 -8.55
CA ALA A 54 -15.52 -8.62 -8.79
C ALA A 54 -15.83 -9.39 -7.49
N ASP A 55 -14.81 -9.63 -6.67
CA ASP A 55 -14.94 -10.31 -5.38
C ASP A 55 -15.81 -9.48 -4.42
N ALA A 56 -15.64 -8.15 -4.39
CA ALA A 56 -16.48 -7.26 -3.60
C ALA A 56 -17.95 -7.29 -4.06
N ALA A 57 -18.19 -7.24 -5.37
CA ALA A 57 -19.54 -7.34 -5.92
C ALA A 57 -20.19 -8.70 -5.58
N ALA A 58 -19.44 -9.80 -5.71
CA ALA A 58 -19.90 -11.14 -5.33
C ALA A 58 -20.22 -11.23 -3.83
N ALA A 59 -19.39 -10.64 -2.96
CA ALA A 59 -19.65 -10.58 -1.53
C ALA A 59 -20.93 -9.78 -1.22
N THR A 60 -21.13 -8.62 -1.86
CA THR A 60 -22.37 -7.85 -1.68
C THR A 60 -23.61 -8.61 -2.16
N ALA A 61 -23.54 -9.30 -3.30
CA ALA A 61 -24.65 -10.11 -3.78
C ALA A 61 -24.95 -11.28 -2.84
N ALA A 62 -23.92 -11.94 -2.32
CA ALA A 62 -24.08 -12.99 -1.32
C ALA A 62 -24.71 -12.47 -0.01
N SER A 63 -24.40 -11.24 0.41
CA SER A 63 -25.05 -10.60 1.57
C SER A 63 -26.49 -10.14 1.31
N LEU A 64 -26.92 -9.97 0.06
CA LEU A 64 -28.31 -9.65 -0.30
C LEU A 64 -29.16 -10.91 -0.49
N GLU A 65 -28.58 -11.98 -1.04
CA GLU A 65 -29.20 -13.30 -1.20
C GLU A 65 -29.23 -14.09 0.12
N ALA A 66 -28.28 -13.84 1.02
CA ALA A 66 -28.52 -14.05 2.44
C ALA A 66 -29.56 -13.03 2.90
N GLY A 67 -30.85 -13.32 2.66
CA GLY A 67 -31.94 -12.63 3.32
C GLY A 67 -31.69 -12.57 4.84
N PRO A 68 -32.38 -11.72 5.61
CA PRO A 68 -32.20 -11.54 7.06
C PRO A 68 -32.54 -12.83 7.83
N GLY A 69 -31.68 -13.82 7.68
CA GLY A 69 -31.86 -15.20 8.09
C GLY A 69 -31.51 -15.29 9.54
N GLY A 70 -32.50 -14.96 10.37
CA GLY A 70 -32.66 -15.48 11.71
C GLY A 70 -31.47 -15.30 12.63
N HIS A 71 -31.52 -14.25 13.45
CA HIS A 71 -30.89 -14.29 14.77
C HIS A 71 -31.56 -15.40 15.60
N CYS A 72 -31.11 -16.64 15.43
CA CYS A 72 -31.56 -17.75 16.25
C CYS A 72 -30.91 -17.63 17.65
N GLY A 73 -31.58 -16.88 18.53
CA GLY A 73 -31.56 -17.10 19.97
C GLY A 73 -30.24 -16.83 20.70
N ALA A 74 -29.99 -15.57 21.04
CA ALA A 74 -29.35 -15.23 22.30
C ALA A 74 -29.99 -13.94 22.83
N SER A 75 -31.21 -14.06 23.37
CA SER A 75 -31.74 -13.04 24.28
C SER A 75 -30.89 -13.08 25.53
N GLN A 76 -29.98 -12.12 25.68
CA GLN A 76 -29.62 -11.63 26.99
C GLN A 76 -30.03 -10.17 27.01
N GLU A 77 -31.24 -9.94 27.51
CA GLU A 77 -31.66 -8.69 28.15
C GLU A 77 -30.62 -8.36 29.24
N SER A 78 -29.48 -7.79 28.83
CA SER A 78 -28.48 -7.29 29.76
C SER A 78 -28.94 -5.89 30.18
N SER A 79 -29.87 -5.88 31.14
CA SER A 79 -30.27 -4.69 31.86
C SER A 79 -29.13 -4.28 32.81
N ALA A 80 -28.11 -3.61 32.29
CA ALA A 80 -27.14 -2.87 33.10
C ALA A 80 -27.63 -1.42 33.23
N VAL A 81 -28.41 -1.16 34.27
CA VAL A 81 -28.57 0.20 34.77
C VAL A 81 -27.24 0.58 35.41
N ASP A 82 -26.40 1.31 34.69
CA ASP A 82 -25.36 2.11 35.32
C ASP A 82 -25.79 3.57 35.25
N LEU A 83 -25.97 4.17 36.43
CA LEU A 83 -26.23 5.58 36.63
C LEU A 83 -25.12 6.42 35.93
N PRO A 84 -25.44 7.61 35.41
CA PRO A 84 -24.42 8.48 34.82
C PRO A 84 -23.34 8.85 35.85
N PRO A 85 -22.06 8.97 35.41
CA PRO A 85 -20.92 9.13 36.30
C PRO A 85 -20.97 10.47 37.05
N HIS A 86 -20.61 10.43 38.34
CA HIS A 86 -20.32 11.62 39.13
C HIS A 86 -19.15 12.36 38.48
N ILE A 87 -19.46 13.50 37.88
CA ILE A 87 -18.50 14.42 37.29
C ILE A 87 -17.77 15.10 38.45
N ASP A 88 -16.65 14.55 38.88
CA ASP A 88 -15.63 15.35 39.55
C ASP A 88 -14.79 16.02 38.47
N THR A 89 -15.03 17.31 38.30
CA THR A 89 -14.22 18.22 37.47
C THR A 89 -12.80 18.24 38.03
N SER A 90 -11.94 17.36 37.51
CA SER A 90 -10.50 17.45 37.75
C SER A 90 -9.94 18.57 36.86
N ASP A 91 -9.87 19.74 37.47
CA ASP A 91 -9.17 20.91 36.96
C ASP A 91 -7.67 20.58 36.85
N GLN A 92 -7.20 20.36 35.61
CA GLN A 92 -5.78 20.23 35.34
C GLN A 92 -5.44 21.09 34.12
N PRO A 93 -4.70 22.20 34.27
CA PRO A 93 -4.31 23.01 33.14
C PRO A 93 -3.30 22.22 32.28
N LEU A 94 -3.62 22.13 31.00
CA LEU A 94 -2.80 21.48 29.97
C LEU A 94 -1.41 22.15 29.89
N PRO A 95 -0.28 21.41 29.86
CA PRO A 95 1.02 22.03 29.63
C PRO A 95 1.06 22.67 28.25
N GLY A 96 1.54 23.93 28.20
CA GLY A 96 1.52 24.77 27.00
C GLY A 96 2.28 24.17 25.81
N PRO A 97 1.94 24.58 24.57
CA PRO A 97 2.48 24.00 23.35
C PRO A 97 4.01 24.14 23.29
N ALA A 98 4.70 23.02 23.10
CA ALA A 98 6.14 23.00 22.87
C ALA A 98 6.50 23.78 21.60
N LYS A 99 7.57 24.59 21.68
CA LYS A 99 8.10 25.35 20.54
C LYS A 99 8.65 24.38 19.49
N SER A 100 8.15 24.47 18.27
CA SER A 100 8.66 23.71 17.12
C SER A 100 10.01 24.31 16.68
N THR A 101 11.11 23.69 17.10
CA THR A 101 12.44 24.01 16.57
C THR A 101 12.65 23.19 15.29
N LEU A 102 12.00 23.60 14.20
CA LEU A 102 12.29 23.07 12.87
C LEU A 102 13.73 23.43 12.49
N GLN A 103 14.62 22.43 12.45
CA GLN A 103 15.91 22.58 11.77
C GLN A 103 15.69 22.46 10.26
N PRO A 104 16.15 23.43 9.45
CA PRO A 104 16.19 23.31 7.99
C PRO A 104 17.09 22.13 7.57
N PRO A 105 16.80 21.47 6.44
CA PRO A 105 17.64 20.39 5.94
C PRO A 105 19.06 20.91 5.68
N HIS A 106 20.06 20.23 6.26
CA HIS A 106 21.47 20.50 6.00
C HIS A 106 21.76 20.36 4.50
N SER A 107 22.21 21.48 3.91
CA SER A 107 22.70 21.54 2.54
C SER A 107 23.81 20.53 2.27
N ALA A 108 23.69 19.91 1.10
CA ALA A 108 24.75 19.37 0.24
C ALA A 108 25.86 18.54 0.91
N ARG A 109 25.67 17.21 0.78
CA ARG A 109 26.72 16.20 0.84
C ARG A 109 27.96 16.62 0.05
N LYS A 110 29.06 16.87 0.77
CA LYS A 110 30.42 17.00 0.25
C LYS A 110 30.94 15.60 -0.13
N THR A 111 31.12 15.33 -1.42
CA THR A 111 32.01 14.25 -1.86
C THR A 111 33.30 14.87 -2.36
N SER A 112 34.29 14.87 -1.48
CA SER A 112 35.70 14.88 -1.85
C SER A 112 36.01 13.59 -2.62
N SER A 113 36.58 13.70 -3.81
CA SER A 113 37.44 12.65 -4.34
C SER A 113 38.72 13.30 -4.87
N PRO A 114 39.91 12.84 -4.45
CA PRO A 114 41.17 13.40 -4.87
C PRO A 114 41.67 12.75 -6.18
N ARG A 115 42.32 13.58 -7.00
CA ARG A 115 43.56 13.31 -7.75
C ARG A 115 43.54 12.20 -8.81
N THR A 116 43.77 12.58 -10.06
CA THR A 116 44.58 11.80 -11.01
C THR A 116 45.29 12.74 -11.98
N GLU A 117 46.56 12.42 -12.19
CA GLU A 117 47.59 13.18 -12.89
C GLU A 117 47.49 13.03 -14.42
N SER A 118 47.89 14.06 -15.17
CA SER A 118 48.42 13.97 -16.54
C SER A 118 49.04 15.33 -16.88
N ALA A 119 50.37 15.50 -16.83
CA ALA A 119 51.34 15.09 -17.85
C ALA A 119 50.97 15.66 -19.24
N THR A 120 51.36 16.90 -19.49
CA THR A 120 51.41 17.49 -20.83
C THR A 120 52.85 17.80 -21.21
N ARG A 121 53.20 17.27 -22.37
CA ARG A 121 54.39 17.50 -23.17
C ARG A 121 54.30 18.86 -23.87
#